data_AF-A0A4U9W6S0-F1
#
_entry.id   AF-A0A4U9W6S0-F1
#
_cell.length_a   1.000
_cell.length_b   1.000
_cell.length_c   1.000
_cell.angle_alpha   90.00
_cell.angle_beta   90.00
_cell.angle_gamma   90.00
#
_symmetry.space_group_name_H-M   'P 1'
#
loop_
_entity.id
_entity.type
_entity.pdbx_description
1 polymer ?
#
loop_
_entity_poly.entity_id
_entity_poly.type
_entity_poly.pdbx_seq_one_letter_code
_entity_poly.pdbx_strand_id
1 'polypeptide(L)' 'MNQRFLVMDELMPSDVVMLDRRMVLGICLSGGNALSHTAILAKAMGIPMVVGMSECMSKTRSGQKAMLDAARGTLQLSH' A
#
# COMPACT_ATOMS: atom_id res chain seq x y z
N MET A 1 5.16 16.20 10.24
CA MET A 1 5.56 15.15 9.26
C MET A 1 4.31 14.66 8.56
N ASN A 2 4.27 14.65 7.22
CA ASN A 2 3.08 14.21 6.46
C ASN A 2 3.18 12.71 6.20
N GLN A 3 2.44 11.90 6.94
CA GLN A 3 2.29 10.47 6.67
C GLN A 3 1.36 10.25 5.48
N ARG A 4 1.61 9.21 4.66
CA ARG A 4 0.91 8.99 3.38
C ARG A 4 0.68 7.50 3.11
N PHE A 5 -0.32 7.20 2.29
CA PHE A 5 -0.44 5.90 1.64
C PHE A 5 0.36 5.89 0.34
N LEU A 6 0.97 4.76 0.01
CA LEU A 6 1.60 4.53 -1.29
C LEU A 6 0.66 3.70 -2.15
N VAL A 7 0.41 4.16 -3.37
CA VAL A 7 -0.40 3.45 -4.36
C VAL A 7 0.47 3.27 -5.60
N MET A 8 0.66 2.02 -6.01
CA MET A 8 1.59 1.65 -7.10
C MET A 8 1.06 0.43 -7.85
N ASP A 9 1.57 0.16 -9.05
CA ASP A 9 1.22 -1.07 -9.76
C ASP A 9 1.98 -2.28 -9.20
N GLU A 10 3.26 -2.08 -8.97
CA GLU A 10 4.19 -3.10 -8.49
C GLU A 10 5.22 -2.46 -7.56
N LEU A 11 5.84 -3.27 -6.70
CA LEU A 11 6.83 -2.83 -5.74
C LEU A 11 7.83 -3.96 -5.48
N MET A 12 9.12 -3.66 -5.61
CA MET A 12 10.18 -4.64 -5.45
C MET A 12 10.53 -4.82 -3.97
N PRO A 13 11.05 -5.99 -3.55
CA PRO A 13 11.47 -6.19 -2.16
C PRO A 13 12.46 -5.12 -1.67
N SER A 14 13.39 -4.69 -2.53
CA SER A 14 14.33 -3.60 -2.23
C SER A 14 13.63 -2.28 -1.90
N ASP A 15 12.53 -1.96 -2.59
CA ASP A 15 11.79 -0.73 -2.37
C ASP A 15 11.16 -0.73 -0.97
N VAL A 16 10.59 -1.87 -0.55
CA VAL A 16 10.00 -2.03 0.79
C VAL A 16 11.04 -1.78 1.88
N VAL A 17 12.25 -2.35 1.74
CA VAL A 17 13.33 -2.18 2.72
C VAL A 17 13.72 -0.70 2.89
N MET A 18 13.64 0.09 1.82
CA MET A 18 14.00 1.50 1.85
C MET A 18 12.90 2.43 2.38
N LEU A 19 11.69 1.92 2.66
CA LEU A 19 10.59 2.74 3.15
C LEU A 19 10.81 3.20 4.61
N ASP A 20 10.64 4.50 4.85
CA ASP A 20 10.52 5.02 6.22
C ASP A 20 9.12 4.71 6.76
N ARG A 21 9.05 3.72 7.67
CA ARG A 21 7.83 3.30 8.37
C ARG A 21 7.12 4.43 9.13
N ARG A 22 7.81 5.53 9.44
CA ARG A 22 7.20 6.70 10.09
C ARG A 22 6.39 7.55 9.12
N MET A 23 6.69 7.46 7.82
CA MET A 23 6.09 8.25 6.76
C MET A 23 5.02 7.48 5.96
N VAL A 24 5.07 6.15 5.97
CA VAL A 24 4.15 5.29 5.21
C VAL A 24 3.09 4.69 6.14
N LEU A 25 1.83 5.08 5.94
CA LEU A 25 0.68 4.54 6.68
C LEU A 25 0.23 3.17 6.15
N GLY A 26 0.51 2.89 4.88
CA GLY A 26 0.17 1.65 4.23
C GLY A 26 0.40 1.70 2.72
N ILE A 27 0.30 0.53 2.08
CA ILE A 27 0.60 0.34 0.67
C ILE A 27 -0.59 -0.33 -0.02
N CYS A 28 -0.94 0.14 -1.21
CA CYS A 28 -1.94 -0.47 -2.09
C CYS A 28 -1.30 -0.76 -3.44
N LEU A 29 -1.28 -2.03 -3.85
CA LEU A 29 -0.76 -2.48 -5.14
C LEU A 29 -1.88 -2.92 -6.06
N SER A 30 -1.81 -2.52 -7.34
CA SER A 30 -2.75 -2.97 -8.35
C SER A 30 -2.51 -4.45 -8.71
N GLY A 31 -1.24 -4.86 -8.73
CA GLY A 31 -0.80 -6.23 -8.94
C GLY A 31 -0.31 -6.94 -7.67
N GLY A 32 0.30 -8.10 -7.88
CA GLY A 32 0.91 -8.90 -6.83
C GLY A 32 -0.05 -9.87 -6.13
N ASN A 33 0.51 -10.62 -5.19
CA ASN A 33 -0.23 -11.58 -4.38
C ASN A 33 0.19 -11.47 -2.91
N ALA A 34 -0.70 -11.86 -2.00
CA ALA A 34 -0.51 -11.69 -0.55
C ALA A 34 0.61 -12.58 0.03
N LEU A 35 1.08 -13.57 -0.74
CA LEU A 35 2.16 -14.49 -0.39
C LEU A 35 3.50 -14.11 -1.05
N SER A 36 3.55 -12.99 -1.78
CA SER A 36 4.75 -12.55 -2.48
C SER A 36 5.82 -12.08 -1.50
N HIS A 37 7.09 -12.12 -1.92
CA HIS A 37 8.20 -11.63 -1.11
C HIS A 37 7.98 -10.18 -0.63
N THR A 38 7.45 -9.33 -1.49
CA THR A 38 7.10 -7.94 -1.16
C THR A 38 6.02 -7.88 -0.06
N ALA A 39 4.95 -8.67 -0.17
CA ALA A 39 3.87 -8.69 0.84
C ALA A 39 4.34 -9.25 2.19
N ILE A 40 5.13 -10.32 2.16
CA ILE A 40 5.73 -10.91 3.38
C ILE A 40 6.65 -9.90 4.05
N LEU A 41 7.49 -9.21 3.29
CA LEU A 41 8.43 -8.24 3.82
C LEU A 41 7.72 -7.01 4.40
N ALA A 42 6.71 -6.47 3.71
CA ALA A 42 5.89 -5.37 4.23
C ALA A 42 5.21 -5.76 5.55
N LYS A 43 4.70 -6.99 5.67
CA LYS A 43 4.13 -7.54 6.90
C LYS A 43 5.17 -7.66 8.03
N ALA A 44 6.37 -8.16 7.74
CA ALA A 44 7.47 -8.23 8.71
C ALA A 44 7.91 -6.83 9.18
N MET A 45 7.87 -5.86 8.25
CA MET A 45 8.03 -4.44 8.51
C MET A 45 6.75 -3.78 9.02
N GLY A 46 5.74 -4.53 9.49
CA GLY A 46 4.50 -3.99 10.07
C GLY A 46 3.86 -2.84 9.29
N ILE A 47 4.04 -2.80 7.96
CA ILE A 47 3.39 -1.86 7.07
C ILE A 47 2.13 -2.54 6.55
N PRO A 48 0.93 -1.99 6.82
CA PRO A 48 -0.30 -2.50 6.23
C PRO A 48 -0.21 -2.47 4.70
N MET A 49 -0.51 -3.59 4.04
CA MET A 49 -0.46 -3.71 2.58
C MET A 49 -1.69 -4.43 2.05
N VAL A 50 -2.27 -3.90 0.97
CA VAL A 50 -3.30 -4.55 0.15
C VAL A 50 -2.73 -4.71 -1.26
N VAL A 51 -2.97 -5.86 -1.88
CA VAL A 51 -2.45 -6.23 -3.21
C VAL A 51 -3.58 -6.71 -4.11
N GLY A 52 -3.34 -6.73 -5.42
CA GLY A 52 -4.34 -7.20 -6.40
C GLY A 52 -5.52 -6.24 -6.59
N MET A 53 -5.35 -4.97 -6.23
CA MET A 53 -6.40 -3.96 -6.31
C MET A 53 -6.33 -3.21 -7.64
N SER A 54 -6.69 -3.90 -8.73
CA SER A 54 -6.48 -3.47 -10.13
C SER A 54 -6.87 -2.02 -10.45
N GLU A 55 -7.90 -1.46 -9.80
CA GLU A 55 -8.38 -0.11 -10.06
C GLU A 55 -7.80 0.96 -9.11
N CYS A 56 -6.88 0.61 -8.20
CA CYS A 56 -6.39 1.54 -7.18
C CYS A 56 -5.74 2.79 -7.81
N MET A 57 -4.88 2.61 -8.80
CA MET A 57 -4.17 3.70 -9.49
C MET A 57 -5.13 4.65 -10.20
N SER A 58 -6.18 4.12 -10.85
CA SER A 58 -7.16 4.92 -11.58
C SER A 58 -8.11 5.69 -10.65
N LYS A 59 -8.46 5.09 -9.50
CA LYS A 59 -9.42 5.68 -8.55
C LYS A 59 -8.78 6.68 -7.58
N THR A 60 -7.49 6.53 -7.29
CA THR A 60 -6.79 7.40 -6.31
C THR A 60 -6.23 8.65 -6.96
N ARG A 61 -6.30 9.78 -6.23
CA ARG A 61 -5.60 11.02 -6.58
C ARG A 61 -4.59 11.41 -5.52
N SER A 62 -3.44 11.94 -5.92
CA SER A 62 -2.45 12.47 -4.99
C SER A 62 -3.05 13.55 -4.08
N GLY A 63 -2.84 13.42 -2.78
CA GLY A 63 -3.39 14.33 -1.77
C GLY A 63 -4.82 14.00 -1.33
N GLN A 64 -5.47 13.00 -1.95
CA GLN A 64 -6.78 12.52 -1.52
C GLN A 64 -6.68 11.78 -0.19
N LYS A 65 -7.61 12.04 0.72
CA LYS A 65 -7.72 11.26 1.96
C LYS A 65 -8.26 9.87 1.65
N ALA A 66 -7.69 8.87 2.30
CA ALA A 66 -8.11 7.48 2.15
C ALA A 66 -8.03 6.75 3.48
N MET A 67 -8.76 5.64 3.58
CA MET A 67 -8.65 4.65 4.65
C MET A 67 -8.30 3.31 4.04
N LEU A 68 -7.22 2.70 4.52
CA LEU A 68 -6.79 1.37 4.13
C LEU A 68 -7.16 0.37 5.23
N ASP A 69 -8.00 -0.61 4.91
CA ASP A 69 -8.29 -1.75 5.76
C ASP A 69 -7.64 -3.00 5.16
N ALA A 70 -6.44 -3.32 5.66
CA ALA A 70 -5.66 -4.47 5.19
C ALA A 70 -6.24 -5.82 5.65
N ALA A 71 -7.07 -5.85 6.69
CA ALA A 71 -7.73 -7.08 7.14
C ALA A 71 -8.87 -7.46 6.21
N ARG A 72 -9.60 -6.47 5.69
CA ARG A 72 -10.70 -6.66 4.74
C ARG A 72 -10.26 -6.58 3.27
N GLY A 73 -9.03 -6.13 3.01
CA GLY A 73 -8.49 -5.97 1.66
C GLY A 73 -9.13 -4.81 0.90
N THR A 74 -9.48 -3.71 1.58
CA THR A 74 -10.22 -2.59 0.98
C THR A 74 -9.52 -1.26 1.16
N LEU A 75 -9.60 -0.40 0.14
CA LEU A 75 -9.21 1.01 0.21
C LEU A 75 -10.45 1.87 -0.03
N GLN A 76 -10.81 2.71 0.94
CA GLN A 76 -11.91 3.67 0.84
C GLN A 76 -11.35 5.07 0.61
N LEU A 77 -11.90 5.78 -0.37
CA LEU A 77 -11.48 7.12 -0.73
C LEU A 77 -12.49 8.14 -0.21
N SER A 78 -12.01 9.22 0.38
CA SER A 78 -12.86 10.37 0.69
C SER A 78 -13.23 11.10 -0.59
N HIS A 79 -14.47 11.56 -0.67
CA HIS A 79 -14.88 12.63 -1.58
C HIS A 79 -14.18 13.94 -1.21
#